data_AF-A0A5C5ZCX6-F1
#
_entry.id   AF-A0A5C5ZCX6-F1
#
_cell.length_a   1.000
_cell.length_b   1.000
_cell.length_c   1.000
_cell.angle_alpha   90.00
_cell.angle_beta   90.00
_cell.angle_gamma   90.00
#
_symmetry.space_group_name_H-M   'P 1'
#
loop_
_entity.id
_entity.type
_entity.pdbx_description
1 polymer ?
#
loop_
_entity_poly.entity_id
_entity_poly.type
_entity_poly.pdbx_seq_one_letter_code
_entity_poly.pdbx_strand_id
1 'polypeptide(L)' 'MKTIARELTHNEDSFLNNKKYLIMDRDATFRKAIRNFLRNEGVRPVRLPP' A
#
# COMPACT_ATOMS: atom_id res chain seq x y z
N MET A 1 -5.91 2.14 -11.38
CA MET A 1 -5.72 2.01 -9.90
C MET A 1 -5.45 0.58 -9.42
N LYS A 2 -6.14 -0.47 -9.92
CA LYS A 2 -5.83 -1.87 -9.53
C LYS A 2 -4.42 -2.32 -9.92
N THR A 3 -3.92 -1.88 -11.08
CA THR A 3 -2.61 -2.28 -11.60
C THR A 3 -1.46 -1.81 -10.69
N ILE A 4 -1.46 -0.53 -10.29
CA ILE A 4 -0.42 0.05 -9.42
C ILE A 4 -0.34 -0.68 -8.07
N ALA A 5 -1.49 -0.99 -7.47
CA ALA A 5 -1.52 -1.72 -6.21
C ALA A 5 -0.91 -3.13 -6.35
N ARG A 6 -1.19 -3.80 -7.47
CA ARG A 6 -0.66 -5.13 -7.77
C ARG A 6 0.85 -5.10 -8.02
N GLU A 7 1.37 -4.15 -8.79
CA GLU A 7 2.84 -3.98 -8.97
C GLU A 7 3.55 -3.73 -7.62
N LEU A 8 2.90 -3.01 -6.71
CA LEU A 8 3.45 -2.71 -5.38
C LEU A 8 3.52 -3.92 -4.44
N THR A 9 2.77 -4.99 -4.69
CA THR A 9 2.68 -6.15 -3.75
C THR A 9 2.92 -7.52 -4.39
N HIS A 10 3.09 -7.61 -5.71
CA HIS A 10 3.37 -8.87 -6.40
C HIS A 10 4.59 -9.65 -5.86
N ASN A 11 4.43 -10.96 -5.66
CA ASN A 11 5.34 -11.79 -4.87
C ASN A 11 6.76 -11.98 -5.44
N GLU A 12 6.98 -11.82 -6.73
CA GLU A 12 8.27 -12.15 -7.34
C GLU A 12 9.27 -10.98 -7.34
N ASP A 13 8.80 -9.73 -7.42
CA ASP A 13 9.67 -8.54 -7.49
C ASP A 13 8.99 -7.26 -6.96
N SER A 14 8.04 -7.39 -6.02
CA SER A 14 7.34 -6.19 -5.53
C SER A 14 8.22 -5.26 -4.72
N PHE A 15 8.02 -3.97 -4.99
CA PHE A 15 8.62 -2.88 -4.25
C PHE A 15 8.42 -2.98 -2.71
N LEU A 16 7.30 -3.57 -2.27
CA LEU A 16 6.96 -3.71 -0.86
C LEU A 16 7.27 -5.10 -0.29
N ASN A 17 7.94 -5.97 -1.03
CA ASN A 17 8.32 -7.28 -0.53
C ASN A 17 9.16 -7.14 0.76
N ASN A 18 8.82 -7.91 1.80
CA ASN A 18 9.37 -7.81 3.16
C ASN A 18 9.17 -6.46 3.90
N LYS A 19 8.36 -5.52 3.39
CA LYS A 19 8.05 -4.27 4.10
C LYS A 19 6.75 -4.40 4.89
N LYS A 20 6.85 -4.21 6.21
CA LYS A 20 5.70 -4.32 7.13
C LYS A 20 4.88 -3.04 7.25
N TYR A 21 5.51 -1.89 7.02
CA TYR A 21 4.90 -0.57 7.18
C TYR A 21 5.17 0.30 5.96
N LEU A 22 4.16 1.06 5.54
CA LEU A 22 4.26 2.01 4.44
C LEU A 22 3.66 3.35 4.87
N ILE A 23 4.49 4.38 4.95
CA ILE A 23 4.04 5.75 5.21
C ILE A 23 3.47 6.32 3.91
N MET A 24 2.27 6.85 3.97
CA MET A 24 1.59 7.42 2.81
C MET A 24 1.09 8.82 3.10
N ASP A 25 1.11 9.66 2.08
CA ASP A 25 0.56 11.01 2.14
C ASP A 25 -0.98 10.99 2.23
N ARG A 26 -1.57 12.10 2.68
CA ARG A 26 -3.02 12.27 2.86
C ARG A 26 -3.80 12.50 1.56
N ASP A 27 -3.15 12.39 0.40
CA ASP A 27 -3.76 12.63 -0.90
C ASP A 27 -5.05 11.80 -1.11
N ALA A 28 -6.08 12.43 -1.68
CA ALA A 28 -7.37 11.82 -2.02
C ALA A 28 -7.24 10.63 -2.99
N THR A 29 -6.11 10.53 -3.68
CA THR A 29 -5.72 9.42 -4.55
C THR A 29 -5.51 8.13 -3.75
N PHE A 30 -5.08 8.22 -2.47
CA PHE A 30 -4.94 7.09 -1.54
C PHE A 30 -6.27 6.75 -0.86
N ARG A 31 -7.21 6.30 -1.69
CA ARG A 31 -8.55 5.88 -1.29
C ARG A 31 -8.52 4.66 -0.36
N LYS A 32 -9.62 4.46 0.38
CA LYS A 32 -9.85 3.28 1.25
C LYS A 32 -9.56 1.95 0.53
N ALA A 33 -9.84 1.87 -0.77
CA ALA A 33 -9.59 0.68 -1.59
C ALA A 33 -8.11 0.26 -1.62
N ILE A 34 -7.17 1.20 -1.78
CA ILE A 34 -5.72 0.92 -1.80
C ILE A 34 -5.25 0.46 -0.42
N ARG A 35 -5.73 1.12 0.66
CA ARG A 35 -5.39 0.72 2.02
C ARG A 35 -5.89 -0.68 2.37
N ASN A 36 -7.07 -1.05 1.87
CA ASN A 36 -7.60 -2.40 2.06
C ASN A 36 -6.78 -3.43 1.28
N PHE A 37 -6.41 -3.11 0.03
CA PHE A 37 -5.55 -3.97 -0.77
C PHE A 37 -4.20 -4.23 -0.08
N LEU A 38 -3.49 -3.19 0.36
CA LEU A 38 -2.21 -3.32 1.06
C LEU A 38 -2.30 -4.18 2.33
N ARG A 39 -3.39 -4.02 3.10
CA ARG A 39 -3.62 -4.85 4.30
C ARG A 39 -3.80 -6.33 3.97
N ASN A 40 -4.50 -6.65 2.88
CA ASN A 40 -4.67 -8.03 2.44
C ASN A 40 -3.34 -8.67 2.05
N GLU A 41 -2.41 -7.86 1.56
CA GLU A 41 -1.04 -8.25 1.19
C GLU A 41 -0.07 -8.18 2.38
N GLY A 42 -0.57 -8.01 3.62
CA GLY A 42 0.25 -8.00 4.84
C GLY A 42 0.98 -6.67 5.12
N VAL A 43 0.81 -5.65 4.28
CA VAL A 43 1.44 -4.33 4.45
C VAL A 43 0.52 -3.41 5.25
N ARG A 44 1.02 -2.80 6.32
CA ARG A 44 0.26 -1.84 7.14
C ARG A 44 0.49 -0.40 6.66
N PRO A 45 -0.51 0.26 6.05
CA PRO A 45 -0.40 1.68 5.71
C PRO A 45 -0.49 2.53 6.98
N VAL A 46 0.49 3.42 7.17
CA VAL A 46 0.59 4.40 8.26
C VAL A 46 0.29 5.79 7.72
N ARG A 47 -0.57 6.53 8.42
CA ARG A 47 -0.87 7.92 8.11
C ARG A 47 -0.07 8.83 9.02
N LEU A 48 0.51 9.87 8.44
CA LEU A 48 1.16 10.93 9.22
C LEU A 48 0.12 11.68 10.06
N PRO A 49 0.47 12.09 11.29
CA PRO A 49 -0.37 12.98 12.10
C PRO A 49 -0.60 14.33 11.37
N PRO A 50 -1.65 15.08 11.76
CA PRO A 50 -2.01 16.33 11.12
C PRO A 50 -0.91 17.36 11.03
#